data_AF-A0A955GQE2-F1
#
_entry.id   AF-A0A955GQE2-F1
#
_cell.length_a   1.000
_cell.length_b   1.000
_cell.length_c   1.000
_cell.angle_alpha   90.00
_cell.angle_beta   90.00
_cell.angle_gamma   90.00
#
_symmetry.space_group_name_H-M   'P 1'
#
loop_
_entity.id
_entity.type
_entity.pdbx_description
1 polymer ?
#
loop_
_entity_poly.entity_id
_entity_poly.type
_entity_poly.pdbx_seq_one_letter_code
_entity_poly.pdbx_strand_id
1 'polypeptide(L)'
;MEHLLTIVREYILIPHAYAAPSEKFIQLMERINDNVINPIIIILFAAAFVLFTVGLYNLFGNQDNTDAMEKGKRHMVWGVVGMAIMISVFGIMRFITGSIGVSNVNPETQIDASVLVQPSSR
;
A
#
# COMPACT_ATOMS: atom_id res chain seq x y z
N MET A 1 -44.66 -29.51 -12.74
CA MET A 1 -43.78 -29.17 -11.58
C MET A 1 -42.30 -29.21 -11.97
N GLU A 2 -41.89 -30.19 -12.78
CA GLU A 2 -40.55 -30.27 -13.40
C GLU A 2 -40.09 -28.97 -14.09
N HIS A 3 -40.94 -28.34 -14.91
CA HIS A 3 -40.58 -27.11 -15.63
C HIS A 3 -40.28 -25.91 -14.73
N LEU A 4 -40.89 -25.81 -13.54
CA LEU A 4 -40.59 -24.73 -12.58
C LEU A 4 -39.22 -24.94 -11.92
N LEU A 5 -38.82 -26.19 -11.70
CA LEU A 5 -37.50 -26.53 -11.17
C LEU A 5 -36.40 -26.24 -12.20
N THR A 6 -36.67 -26.43 -13.50
CA THR A 6 -35.73 -26.07 -14.56
C THR A 6 -35.47 -24.56 -14.60
N ILE A 7 -36.53 -23.74 -14.50
CA ILE A 7 -36.42 -22.27 -14.54
C ILE A 7 -35.71 -21.74 -13.28
N VAL A 8 -36.00 -22.30 -12.10
CA VAL A 8 -35.32 -21.93 -10.85
C VAL A 8 -33.84 -22.34 -10.87
N ARG A 9 -33.53 -23.52 -11.43
CA ARG A 9 -32.14 -23.99 -11.59
C ARG A 9 -31.37 -23.12 -12.58
N GLU A 10 -32.00 -22.63 -13.63
CA GLU A 10 -31.37 -21.75 -14.63
C GLU A 10 -31.24 -20.29 -14.16
N TYR A 11 -32.18 -19.80 -13.34
CA TYR A 11 -32.09 -18.49 -12.69
C TYR A 11 -31.06 -18.45 -11.55
N ILE A 12 -30.92 -19.55 -10.78
CA ILE A 12 -29.87 -19.69 -9.77
C ILE A 12 -28.50 -19.97 -10.42
N LEU A 13 -28.49 -20.53 -11.63
CA LEU A 13 -27.30 -20.71 -12.47
C LEU A 13 -27.10 -19.58 -13.48
N ILE A 14 -27.68 -18.39 -13.25
CA ILE A 14 -27.07 -17.19 -13.81
C ILE A 14 -25.63 -17.24 -13.30
N PRO A 15 -24.62 -17.45 -14.16
CA PRO A 15 -23.26 -17.25 -13.73
C PRO A 15 -23.29 -15.82 -13.26
N HIS A 16 -23.17 -15.61 -11.95
CA HIS A 16 -22.80 -14.33 -11.43
C HIS A 16 -21.36 -14.16 -11.91
N ALA A 17 -21.24 -13.86 -13.20
CA ALA A 17 -20.10 -13.20 -13.76
C ALA A 17 -20.11 -11.86 -13.03
N TYR A 18 -19.55 -11.86 -11.80
CA TYR A 18 -18.55 -10.87 -11.48
C TYR A 18 -17.80 -10.69 -12.78
N ALA A 19 -18.00 -9.55 -13.46
CA ALA A 19 -17.32 -9.28 -14.70
C ALA A 19 -15.84 -9.48 -14.39
N ALA A 20 -15.31 -10.67 -14.73
CA ALA A 20 -13.95 -11.02 -14.42
C ALA A 20 -13.16 -9.92 -15.11
N PRO A 21 -12.45 -9.07 -14.35
CA PRO A 21 -11.86 -7.89 -14.94
C PRO A 21 -11.01 -8.34 -16.11
N SER A 22 -11.22 -7.75 -17.30
CA SER A 22 -10.54 -8.23 -18.50
C SER A 22 -9.04 -8.35 -18.22
N GLU A 23 -8.38 -9.40 -18.71
CA GLU A 23 -6.94 -9.65 -18.47
C GLU A 23 -6.08 -8.39 -18.71
N LYS A 24 -6.46 -7.59 -19.71
CA LYS A 24 -5.81 -6.30 -20.02
C LYS A 24 -5.97 -5.25 -18.92
N PHE A 25 -7.13 -5.20 -18.28
CA PHE A 25 -7.38 -4.29 -17.16
C PHE A 25 -6.58 -4.70 -15.92
N ILE A 26 -6.53 -6.00 -15.60
CA ILE A 26 -5.72 -6.52 -14.50
C ILE A 26 -4.24 -6.17 -14.72
N GLN A 27 -3.72 -6.47 -15.91
CA GLN A 27 -2.33 -6.13 -16.28
C GLN A 27 -2.05 -4.62 -16.24
N LEU A 28 -3.01 -3.78 -16.59
CA LEU A 28 -2.86 -2.32 -16.47
C LEU A 28 -2.75 -1.90 -15.00
N MET A 29 -3.61 -2.43 -14.13
CA MET A 29 -3.58 -2.14 -12.70
C MET A 29 -2.27 -2.62 -12.05
N GLU A 30 -1.80 -3.81 -12.39
CA GLU A 30 -0.51 -4.34 -11.94
C GLU A 30 0.64 -3.44 -12.39
N ARG A 31 0.70 -3.05 -13.67
CA ARG A 31 1.75 -2.15 -14.18
C ARG A 31 1.73 -0.78 -13.52
N ILE A 32 0.55 -0.23 -13.23
CA ILE A 32 0.44 1.06 -12.52
C ILE A 32 0.92 0.90 -11.08
N ASN A 33 0.51 -0.18 -10.40
CA ASN A 33 0.92 -0.45 -9.05
C ASN A 33 2.45 -0.55 -8.95
N ASP A 34 3.06 -1.34 -9.82
CA ASP A 34 4.49 -1.67 -9.73
C ASP A 34 5.39 -0.52 -10.18
N ASN A 35 4.99 0.23 -11.20
CA ASN A 35 5.83 1.29 -11.78
C ASN A 35 5.53 2.69 -11.22
N VAL A 36 4.39 2.88 -10.56
CA VAL A 36 3.98 4.21 -10.08
C VAL A 36 3.73 4.20 -8.58
N ILE A 37 2.84 3.35 -8.09
CA ILE A 37 2.42 3.38 -6.69
C ILE A 37 3.55 2.94 -5.76
N ASN A 38 4.15 1.77 -6.02
CA ASN A 38 5.23 1.22 -5.21
C ASN A 38 6.46 2.17 -5.08
N PRO A 39 7.02 2.71 -6.18
CA PRO A 39 8.15 3.64 -6.05
C PRO A 39 7.78 4.94 -5.34
N ILE A 40 6.55 5.46 -5.52
CA ILE A 40 6.11 6.66 -4.81
C ILE A 40 6.03 6.42 -3.30
N ILE A 41 5.53 5.25 -2.86
CA ILE A 41 5.48 4.89 -1.43
C ILE A 41 6.90 4.87 -0.85
N ILE A 42 7.85 4.23 -1.55
CA ILE A 42 9.25 4.16 -1.11
C ILE A 42 9.87 5.57 -1.00
N ILE A 43 9.66 6.43 -2.00
CA ILE A 43 10.17 7.80 -1.99
C ILE A 43 9.53 8.62 -0.86
N LEU A 44 8.22 8.50 -0.64
CA LEU A 44 7.52 9.19 0.45
C LEU A 44 8.02 8.74 1.82
N PHE A 45 8.21 7.43 2.01
CA PHE A 45 8.76 6.89 3.26
C PHE A 45 10.19 7.39 3.49
N ALA A 46 11.04 7.34 2.46
CA ALA A 46 12.40 7.85 2.53
C ALA A 46 12.43 9.35 2.85
N ALA A 47 11.57 10.15 2.21
CA ALA A 47 11.45 11.57 2.47
C ALA A 47 10.98 11.85 3.91
N ALA A 48 9.97 11.14 4.39
CA ALA A 48 9.48 11.26 5.77
C ALA A 48 10.59 10.89 6.79
N PHE A 49 11.34 9.82 6.54
CA PHE A 49 12.45 9.40 7.36
C PHE A 49 13.57 10.44 7.39
N VAL A 50 13.94 10.99 6.22
CA VAL A 50 14.96 12.05 6.14
C VAL A 50 14.52 13.31 6.87
N LEU A 51 13.28 13.77 6.70
CA LEU A 51 12.75 14.93 7.43
C LEU A 51 12.75 14.70 8.94
N PHE A 52 12.42 13.49 9.37
CA PHE A 52 12.53 13.09 10.77
C PHE A 52 13.98 13.16 11.29
N THR A 53 14.94 12.58 10.57
CA THR A 53 16.37 12.60 10.95
C THR A 53 16.95 14.02 10.96
N VAL A 54 16.60 14.85 9.97
CA VAL A 54 17.00 16.28 9.93
C VAL A 54 16.38 17.05 11.09
N GLY A 55 15.13 16.75 11.46
CA GLY A 55 14.49 17.31 12.65
C GLY A 55 15.23 16.95 13.93
N LEU A 56 15.62 15.68 14.07
CA LEU A 56 16.40 15.18 15.20
C LEU A 56 17.78 15.86 15.30
N TYR A 57 18.50 15.92 14.19
CA TYR A 57 19.82 16.56 14.14
C TYR A 57 19.76 18.04 14.52
N ASN A 58 18.75 18.78 14.02
CA ASN A 58 18.60 20.20 14.35
C ASN A 58 18.19 20.44 15.80
N LEU A 59 17.45 19.52 16.42
CA LEU A 59 17.05 19.65 17.82
C LEU A 59 18.22 19.42 18.78
N PHE A 60 19.08 18.45 18.49
CA PHE A 60 20.19 18.07 19.38
C PHE A 60 21.52 18.77 19.05
N GLY A 61 21.79 19.06 17.79
CA GLY A 61 23.06 19.63 17.32
C GLY A 61 23.14 21.15 17.35
N ASN A 62 22.02 21.87 17.45
CA ASN A 62 21.97 23.35 17.40
C ASN A 62 21.23 23.94 18.62
N GLN A 63 21.56 23.49 19.84
CA GLN A 63 20.90 23.95 21.07
C GLN A 63 21.03 25.46 21.32
N ASP A 64 22.09 26.08 20.81
CA ASP A 64 22.38 27.50 21.00
C ASP A 64 21.57 28.42 20.05
N ASN A 65 20.90 27.85 19.04
CA ASN A 65 20.13 28.62 18.05
C ASN A 65 18.64 28.27 18.14
N THR A 66 17.86 29.18 18.76
CA THR A 66 16.42 29.01 18.99
C THR A 66 15.62 28.82 17.71
N ASP A 67 16.02 29.47 16.62
CA ASP A 67 15.36 29.35 15.30
C ASP A 67 15.60 27.98 14.66
N ALA A 68 16.82 27.46 14.77
CA ALA A 68 17.16 26.14 14.27
C ALA A 68 16.43 25.05 15.07
N MET A 69 16.28 25.24 16.37
CA MET A 69 15.55 24.36 17.25
C MET A 69 14.05 24.32 16.94
N GLU A 70 13.42 25.48 16.69
CA GLU A 70 12.00 25.53 16.30
C GLU A 70 11.76 24.88 14.94
N LYS A 71 12.64 25.12 13.96
CA LYS A 71 12.60 24.44 12.66
C LYS A 71 12.77 22.93 12.81
N GLY A 72 13.71 22.48 13.65
CA GLY A 72 13.96 21.06 13.91
C GLY A 72 12.73 20.34 14.48
N LYS A 73 12.07 20.93 15.48
CA LYS A 73 10.81 20.42 16.04
C LYS A 73 9.72 20.25 14.98
N ARG A 74 9.56 21.25 14.11
CA ARG A 74 8.57 21.19 13.02
C ARG A 74 8.88 20.05 12.04
N HIS A 75 10.13 19.90 11.61
CA HIS A 75 10.54 18.82 10.69
C HIS A 75 10.37 17.43 11.32
N MET A 76 10.63 17.29 12.63
CA MET A 76 10.37 16.07 13.38
C MET A 76 8.88 15.70 13.35
N VAL A 77 7.99 16.66 13.62
CA VAL A 77 6.54 16.43 13.60
C VAL A 77 6.07 16.01 12.20
N TRP A 78 6.53 16.69 11.14
CA TRP A 78 6.19 16.30 9.77
C TRP A 78 6.68 14.90 9.41
N GLY A 79 7.88 14.52 9.85
CA GLY A 79 8.41 13.16 9.67
C GLY A 79 7.59 12.11 10.42
N VAL A 80 7.22 12.37 11.68
CA VAL A 80 6.38 11.48 12.49
C VAL A 80 5.00 11.30 11.89
N VAL A 81 4.38 12.38 11.41
CA VAL A 81 3.10 12.31 10.69
C VAL A 81 3.22 11.43 9.45
N GLY A 82 4.31 11.59 8.67
CA GLY A 82 4.57 10.73 7.52
C GLY A 82 4.68 9.24 7.88
N MET A 83 5.40 8.91 8.95
CA MET A 83 5.50 7.53 9.44
C MET A 83 4.16 6.98 9.94
N ALA A 84 3.38 7.80 10.65
CA ALA A 84 2.05 7.41 11.13
C ALA A 84 1.10 7.06 9.98
N ILE A 85 1.14 7.81 8.87
CA ILE A 85 0.36 7.52 7.67
C ILE A 85 0.75 6.15 7.09
N MET A 86 2.04 5.84 6.97
CA MET A 86 2.50 4.55 6.42
C MET A 86 2.00 3.38 7.27
N ILE A 87 2.12 3.47 8.59
CA ILE A 87 1.60 2.44 9.51
C ILE A 87 0.08 2.32 9.39
N SER A 88 -0.63 3.45 9.30
CA SER A 88 -2.08 3.49 9.17
C SER A 88 -2.56 2.78 7.90
N VAL A 89 -1.90 3.00 6.76
CA VAL A 89 -2.24 2.33 5.49
C VAL A 89 -2.14 0.81 5.63
N PHE A 90 -1.03 0.29 6.15
CA PHE A 90 -0.87 -1.16 6.34
C PHE A 90 -1.87 -1.74 7.35
N GLY A 91 -2.17 -0.99 8.42
CA GLY A 91 -3.18 -1.38 9.40
C GLY A 91 -4.58 -1.47 8.81
N ILE A 92 -4.97 -0.46 8.02
CA ILE A 92 -6.27 -0.42 7.34
C ILE A 92 -6.35 -1.52 6.27
N MET A 93 -5.30 -1.73 5.48
CA MET A 93 -5.25 -2.80 4.48
C MET A 93 -5.49 -4.17 5.12
N ARG A 94 -4.76 -4.48 6.21
CA ARG A 94 -4.91 -5.73 6.97
C ARG A 94 -6.29 -5.85 7.61
N PHE A 95 -6.83 -4.74 8.12
CA PHE A 95 -8.16 -4.72 8.72
C PHE A 95 -9.24 -5.04 7.67
N ILE A 96 -9.17 -4.43 6.49
CA ILE A 96 -10.13 -4.67 5.41
C ILE A 96 -10.02 -6.10 4.90
N THR A 97 -8.81 -6.58 4.53
CA THR A 97 -8.62 -7.92 3.97
C THR A 97 -9.01 -9.02 4.96
N GLY A 98 -8.69 -8.82 6.24
CA GLY A 98 -9.13 -9.70 7.32
C GLY A 98 -10.64 -9.68 7.54
N SER A 99 -11.31 -8.53 7.36
CA SER A 99 -12.76 -8.41 7.53
C SER A 99 -13.56 -9.09 6.41
N ILE A 100 -13.05 -9.09 5.18
CA ILE A 100 -13.71 -9.73 4.02
C ILE A 100 -13.26 -11.18 3.79
N GLY A 101 -12.43 -11.74 4.68
CA GLY A 101 -11.99 -13.14 4.62
C GLY A 101 -10.95 -13.45 3.53
N VAL A 102 -10.29 -12.43 2.97
CA VAL A 102 -9.27 -12.60 1.93
C VAL A 102 -7.90 -12.80 2.58
N SER A 103 -7.42 -14.04 2.58
CA SER A 103 -6.24 -14.46 3.37
C SER A 103 -4.88 -14.22 2.70
N ASN A 104 -4.86 -13.89 1.39
CA ASN A 104 -3.62 -13.88 0.58
C ASN A 104 -3.25 -12.50 0.03
N VAL A 105 -3.67 -11.41 0.67
CA VAL A 105 -3.23 -10.06 0.31
C VAL A 105 -2.15 -9.63 1.30
N ASN A 106 -0.89 -9.82 0.91
CA ASN A 106 0.25 -9.29 1.64
C ASN A 106 0.71 -7.98 0.99
N PRO A 107 0.38 -6.81 1.55
CA PRO A 107 0.88 -5.54 1.03
C PRO A 107 2.41 -5.40 1.18
N GLU A 108 3.04 -6.25 1.99
CA GLU A 108 4.50 -6.27 2.21
C GLU A 108 5.28 -6.95 1.07
N THR A 109 4.69 -7.92 0.35
CA THR A 109 5.36 -8.61 -0.76
C THR A 109 5.57 -7.74 -2.00
N GLN A 110 4.95 -6.55 -2.04
CA GLN A 110 5.23 -5.55 -3.08
C GLN A 110 6.59 -4.85 -2.87
N ILE A 111 7.18 -4.92 -1.67
CA ILE A 111 8.50 -4.37 -1.34
C ILE A 111 9.51 -5.52 -1.16
N ASP A 112 9.50 -6.49 -2.07
CA ASP A 112 10.46 -7.58 -2.06
C ASP A 112 11.58 -7.33 -3.09
N ALA A 113 12.79 -7.08 -2.59
CA ALA A 113 14.00 -6.98 -3.41
C ALA A 113 14.32 -8.30 -4.15
N SER A 114 13.71 -9.43 -3.76
CA SER A 114 13.83 -10.70 -4.46
C SER A 114 13.17 -10.70 -5.85
N VAL A 115 12.22 -9.79 -6.13
CA VAL A 115 11.64 -9.60 -7.48
C VAL A 115 12.70 -9.10 -8.48
N LEU A 116 13.70 -8.35 -8.01
CA LEU A 116 14.81 -7.86 -8.84
C LEU A 116 15.96 -8.87 -8.96
N VAL A 117 15.92 -9.97 -8.21
CA VAL A 117 16.94 -11.04 -8.19
C VAL A 117 16.32 -12.38 -8.60
N GLN A 118 15.23 -12.36 -9.37
CA GLN A 118 14.77 -13.56 -10.07
C GLN A 118 15.57 -13.69 -11.39
N PRO A 119 16.52 -14.64 -11.50
CA PRO A 119 17.00 -15.01 -12.82
C PRO A 119 15.79 -15.54 -13.61
N SER A 120 15.54 -14.93 -14.76
CA SER A 120 14.56 -15.39 -15.74
C SER A 120 14.96 -16.77 -16.28
N SER A 121 14.74 -17.81 -15.49
CA SER A 121 14.93 -19.19 -15.91
C SER A 121 13.59 -19.79 -16.27
N ARG A 122 13.06 -19.39 -17.43
CA ARG A 122 12.39 -20.23 -18.43
C ARG A 122 11.94 -19.39 -19.62
#